data_AF-A0A662H783-F1
#
_entry.id   AF-A0A662H783-F1
#
_cell.length_a   1.000
_cell.length_b   1.000
_cell.length_c   1.000
_cell.angle_alpha   90.00
_cell.angle_beta   90.00
_cell.angle_gamma   90.00
#
_symmetry.space_group_name_H-M   'P 1'
#
loop_
_entity.id
_entity.type
_entity.pdbx_description
1 polymer ?
#
loop_
_entity_poly.entity_id
_entity_poly.type
_entity_poly.pdbx_seq_one_letter_code
_entity_poly.pdbx_strand_id
1 'polypeptide(L)'
;PGFPVVFLVFDDEWKEHMLGNIEEMKARGAYTIGIIPEESGTIEERLDKSIKMPRINPYASAIAYIIPLQLFAYYAAVAKGYDPDKPRNLAKTVTVE
;
A
#
# COMPACT_ATOMS: atom_id res chain seq x y z
N PRO A 1 -13.07 2.49 15.77
CA PRO A 1 -13.11 1.54 14.64
C PRO A 1 -12.61 2.22 13.36
N GLY A 2 -11.79 1.56 12.53
CA GLY A 2 -11.38 2.11 11.23
C GLY A 2 -9.97 2.70 11.15
N PHE A 3 -8.97 2.10 11.81
CA PHE A 3 -7.59 2.44 11.47
C PHE A 3 -7.29 1.94 10.04
N PRO A 4 -6.78 2.79 9.13
CA PRO A 4 -6.51 2.37 7.77
C PRO A 4 -5.28 1.45 7.73
N VAL A 5 -5.44 0.28 7.12
CA VAL A 5 -4.34 -0.68 6.90
C VAL A 5 -4.19 -0.90 5.41
N VAL A 6 -3.00 -0.64 4.90
CA VAL A 6 -2.68 -0.79 3.48
C VAL A 6 -1.97 -2.12 3.27
N PHE A 7 -2.52 -2.95 2.38
CA PHE A 7 -1.98 -4.24 1.97
C PHE A 7 -1.38 -4.14 0.57
N LEU A 8 -0.17 -4.68 0.41
CA LEU A 8 0.41 -4.96 -0.89
C LEU A 8 0.24 -6.46 -1.17
N VAL A 9 -0.48 -6.79 -2.22
CA VAL A 9 -0.66 -8.18 -2.65
C VAL A 9 0.01 -8.34 -4.00
N PHE A 10 0.87 -9.33 -4.16
CA PHE A 10 1.45 -9.66 -5.46
C PHE A 10 0.79 -10.92 -6.04
N ASP A 11 0.99 -11.15 -7.34
CA ASP A 11 0.50 -12.36 -8.01
C ASP A 11 1.53 -13.50 -7.86
N ASP A 12 1.80 -13.87 -6.61
CA ASP A 12 2.78 -14.91 -6.23
C ASP A 12 2.16 -15.96 -5.27
N GLU A 13 2.98 -16.91 -4.83
CA GLU A 13 2.60 -17.99 -3.90
C GLU A 13 2.10 -17.49 -2.53
N TRP A 14 2.36 -16.24 -2.15
CA TRP A 14 1.96 -15.70 -0.84
C TRP A 14 0.55 -15.10 -0.84
N LYS A 15 -0.12 -15.07 -1.99
CA LYS A 15 -1.46 -14.50 -2.16
C LYS A 15 -2.49 -15.05 -1.16
N GLU A 16 -2.48 -16.35 -0.89
CA GLU A 16 -3.40 -16.97 0.08
C GLU A 16 -3.11 -16.55 1.52
N HIS A 17 -1.84 -16.45 1.90
CA HIS A 17 -1.45 -15.94 3.21
C HIS A 17 -1.88 -14.48 3.41
N MET A 18 -1.76 -13.66 2.37
CA MET A 18 -2.21 -12.28 2.38
C MET A 18 -3.72 -12.16 2.60
N LEU A 19 -4.52 -13.06 2.03
CA LEU A 19 -5.97 -13.10 2.28
C LEU A 19 -6.28 -13.34 3.76
N GLY A 20 -5.58 -14.29 4.41
CA GLY A 20 -5.72 -14.53 5.84
C GLY A 20 -5.40 -13.29 6.70
N ASN A 21 -4.32 -12.59 6.36
CA ASN A 21 -3.92 -11.35 7.05
C ASN A 21 -4.96 -10.23 6.87
N ILE A 22 -5.54 -10.09 5.68
CA ILE A 22 -6.60 -9.12 5.40
C ILE A 22 -7.83 -9.43 6.26
N GLU A 23 -8.27 -10.69 6.29
CA GLU A 23 -9.43 -11.11 7.10
C GLU A 23 -9.20 -10.90 8.59
N GLU A 24 -8.02 -11.25 9.10
CA GLU A 24 -7.66 -11.05 10.50
C GLU A 24 -7.75 -9.56 10.88
N MET A 25 -7.18 -8.68 10.07
CA MET A 25 -7.22 -7.25 10.34
C MET A 25 -8.62 -6.66 10.20
N LYS A 26 -9.39 -7.15 9.24
CA LYS A 26 -10.79 -6.75 9.07
C LYS A 26 -11.65 -7.16 10.26
N ALA A 27 -11.45 -8.37 10.79
CA ALA A 27 -12.12 -8.85 12.01
C ALA A 27 -11.78 -7.99 13.25
N ARG A 28 -10.60 -7.35 13.26
CA ARG A 28 -10.18 -6.37 14.28
C ARG A 28 -10.70 -4.95 14.04
N GLY A 29 -11.53 -4.75 13.01
CA GLY A 29 -12.15 -3.47 12.69
C GLY A 29 -11.25 -2.47 11.95
N ALA A 30 -10.23 -2.97 11.23
CA ALA A 30 -9.43 -2.14 10.33
C ALA A 30 -10.23 -1.70 9.08
N TYR A 31 -9.90 -0.53 8.54
CA TYR A 31 -10.34 -0.14 7.19
C TYR A 31 -9.28 -0.59 6.19
N THR A 32 -9.59 -1.61 5.40
CA THR A 32 -8.63 -2.35 4.58
C THR A 32 -8.53 -1.79 3.17
N ILE A 33 -7.32 -1.37 2.79
CA ILE A 33 -7.02 -0.83 1.46
C ILE A 33 -5.99 -1.74 0.80
N GLY A 34 -6.28 -2.29 -0.38
CA GLY A 34 -5.34 -3.16 -1.09
C GLY A 34 -4.81 -2.54 -2.37
N ILE A 35 -3.50 -2.67 -2.60
CA ILE A 35 -2.89 -2.53 -3.91
C ILE A 35 -2.68 -3.95 -4.43
N ILE A 36 -3.45 -4.32 -5.45
CA ILE A 36 -3.63 -5.72 -5.86
C ILE A 36 -3.50 -5.88 -7.38
N PRO A 37 -3.11 -7.06 -7.89
CA PRO A 37 -3.15 -7.34 -9.32
C PRO A 37 -4.57 -7.23 -9.87
N GLU A 38 -4.72 -6.87 -11.13
CA GLU A 38 -5.97 -7.07 -11.85
C GLU A 38 -6.43 -8.53 -11.74
N GLU A 39 -7.75 -8.74 -11.74
CA GLU A 39 -8.36 -10.08 -11.64
C GLU A 39 -7.99 -10.84 -10.35
N SER A 40 -7.81 -10.12 -9.23
CA SER A 40 -7.47 -10.72 -7.92
C SER A 40 -8.59 -11.50 -7.24
N GLY A 41 -9.78 -11.59 -7.86
CA GLY A 41 -10.89 -12.43 -7.41
C GLY A 41 -11.28 -12.18 -5.95
N THR A 42 -11.23 -13.23 -5.13
CA THR A 42 -11.65 -13.23 -3.72
C THR A 42 -10.94 -12.20 -2.86
N ILE A 43 -9.69 -11.81 -3.17
CA ILE A 43 -8.97 -10.79 -2.41
C ILE A 43 -9.64 -9.43 -2.56
N GLU A 44 -10.07 -9.07 -3.76
CA GLU A 44 -10.72 -7.79 -4.01
C GLU A 44 -12.01 -7.66 -3.19
N GLU A 45 -12.78 -8.74 -3.10
CA GLU A 45 -14.04 -8.80 -2.35
C GLU A 45 -13.88 -8.65 -0.84
N ARG A 46 -12.70 -9.01 -0.28
CA ARG A 46 -12.43 -8.89 1.15
C ARG A 46 -11.90 -7.53 1.58
N LEU A 47 -11.45 -6.70 0.64
CA LEU A 47 -10.96 -5.35 0.91
C LEU A 47 -12.10 -4.33 0.95
N ASP A 48 -11.94 -3.24 1.71
CA ASP A 48 -12.89 -2.12 1.72
C ASP A 48 -12.64 -1.15 0.55
N LYS A 49 -11.38 -1.07 0.10
CA LYS A 49 -10.98 -0.33 -1.09
C LYS A 49 -9.83 -1.04 -1.79
N SER A 50 -9.80 -1.00 -3.13
CA SER A 50 -8.72 -1.56 -3.93
C SER A 50 -8.18 -0.57 -4.96
N ILE A 51 -6.88 -0.66 -5.22
CA ILE A 51 -6.17 -0.07 -6.37
C ILE A 51 -5.68 -1.25 -7.19
N LYS A 52 -6.19 -1.37 -8.42
CA LYS A 52 -5.79 -2.44 -9.35
C LYS A 52 -4.52 -2.05 -10.08
N MET A 53 -3.55 -2.94 -10.05
CA MET A 53 -2.29 -2.84 -10.78
C MET A 53 -2.31 -3.85 -11.92
N PRO A 54 -1.73 -3.53 -13.08
CA PRO A 54 -1.59 -4.52 -14.15
C PRO A 54 -0.83 -5.75 -13.63
N ARG A 55 -1.13 -6.92 -14.19
CA ARG A 55 -0.37 -8.13 -13.86
C ARG A 55 1.08 -7.95 -14.31
N ILE A 56 1.99 -7.96 -13.35
CA ILE A 56 3.42 -7.79 -13.54
C ILE A 56 4.10 -9.03 -12.94
N ASN A 57 5.24 -9.41 -13.52
CA ASN A 57 6.07 -10.45 -12.93
C ASN A 57 6.37 -10.12 -11.45
N PRO A 58 6.12 -11.04 -10.49
CA PRO A 58 6.30 -10.79 -9.06
C PRO A 58 7.67 -10.21 -8.68
N TYR A 59 8.73 -10.62 -9.36
CA TYR A 59 10.09 -10.12 -9.11
C TYR A 59 10.26 -8.64 -9.47
N ALA A 60 9.40 -8.08 -10.33
CA ALA A 60 9.38 -6.66 -10.69
C ALA A 60 8.23 -5.88 -10.01
N SER A 61 7.25 -6.57 -9.40
CA SER A 61 6.05 -5.95 -8.83
C SER A 61 6.36 -4.91 -7.75
N ALA A 62 7.38 -5.13 -6.93
CA ALA A 62 7.78 -4.16 -5.89
C ALA A 62 8.10 -2.76 -6.46
N ILE A 63 8.72 -2.70 -7.65
CA ILE A 63 9.09 -1.44 -8.30
C ILE A 63 7.83 -0.69 -8.77
N ALA A 64 6.83 -1.39 -9.29
CA ALA A 64 5.60 -0.75 -9.75
C ALA A 64 4.66 -0.39 -8.59
N TYR A 65 4.58 -1.25 -7.56
CA TYR A 65 3.64 -1.10 -6.45
C TYR A 65 4.05 -0.03 -5.45
N ILE A 66 5.31 0.44 -5.47
CA ILE A 66 5.73 1.61 -4.70
C ILE A 66 5.07 2.90 -5.22
N ILE A 67 4.73 2.97 -6.51
CA ILE A 67 4.28 4.23 -7.16
C ILE A 67 2.97 4.75 -6.54
N PRO A 68 1.90 3.95 -6.36
CA PRO A 68 0.71 4.41 -5.66
C PRO A 68 0.98 4.85 -4.22
N LEU A 69 1.92 4.23 -3.52
CA LEU A 69 2.30 4.60 -2.16
C LEU A 69 3.04 5.95 -2.11
N GLN A 70 3.93 6.20 -3.06
CA GLN A 70 4.61 7.49 -3.22
C GLN A 70 3.60 8.60 -3.51
N LEU A 71 2.64 8.35 -4.41
CA LEU A 71 1.56 9.29 -4.71
C LEU A 71 0.66 9.52 -3.48
N PHE A 72 0.31 8.46 -2.75
CA PHE A 72 -0.48 8.59 -1.52
C PHE A 72 0.24 9.47 -0.49
N ALA A 73 1.55 9.25 -0.27
CA ALA A 73 2.34 10.05 0.64
C ALA A 73 2.41 11.53 0.20
N TYR A 74 2.63 11.78 -1.09
CA TYR A 74 2.65 13.11 -1.67
C TYR A 74 1.32 13.84 -1.46
N TYR A 75 0.20 13.24 -1.89
CA TYR A 75 -1.12 13.86 -1.76
C TYR A 75 -1.54 14.04 -0.30
N ALA A 76 -1.16 13.11 0.59
CA ALA A 76 -1.41 13.25 2.02
C ALA A 76 -0.62 14.40 2.64
N ALA A 77 0.64 14.61 2.24
CA ALA A 77 1.45 15.74 2.69
C ALA A 77 0.85 17.07 2.21
N VAL A 78 0.54 17.19 0.91
CA VAL A 78 -0.06 18.39 0.31
C VAL A 78 -1.41 18.71 0.94
N ALA A 79 -2.29 17.71 1.12
CA ALA A 79 -3.60 17.89 1.75
C ALA A 79 -3.51 18.36 3.22
N LYS A 80 -2.40 18.06 3.90
CA LYS A 80 -2.12 18.52 5.27
C LYS A 80 -1.38 19.86 5.31
N GLY A 81 -1.09 20.47 4.17
CA GLY A 81 -0.33 21.73 4.09
C GLY A 81 1.16 21.57 4.41
N TYR A 82 1.71 20.37 4.27
CA TYR A 82 3.14 20.10 4.44
C TYR A 82 3.90 20.22 3.12
N ASP A 83 5.17 20.64 3.20
CA ASP A 83 6.10 20.65 2.08
C ASP A 83 6.71 19.23 1.91
N PRO A 84 6.36 18.49 0.84
CA PRO A 84 6.91 17.16 0.60
C PRO A 84 8.40 17.17 0.22
N ASP A 85 8.94 18.29 -0.26
CA ASP A 85 10.36 18.42 -0.66
C ASP A 85 11.27 18.69 0.55
N LYS A 86 10.71 19.26 1.62
CA LYS A 86 11.45 19.64 2.84
C LYS A 86 10.76 19.12 4.12
N PRO A 87 10.69 17.79 4.31
CA PRO A 87 10.14 17.22 5.53
C PRO A 87 10.95 17.65 6.77
N ARG A 88 10.23 18.00 7.85
CA ARG A 88 10.84 18.49 9.09
C ARG A 88 11.84 17.48 9.65
N ASN A 89 13.00 17.97 10.09
CA ASN A 89 14.09 17.18 10.70
C ASN A 89 14.80 16.19 9.76
N LEU A 90 14.57 16.25 8.44
CA LEU A 90 15.26 15.39 7.48
C LEU A 90 16.17 16.21 6.56
N ALA A 91 17.28 15.60 6.17
CA ALA A 91 18.18 16.08 5.12
C ALA A 91 18.20 15.06 3.98
N LYS A 92 18.47 15.52 2.76
CA LYS A 92 18.58 14.64 1.59
C LYS A 92 19.69 13.60 1.74
N THR A 93 20.78 13.98 2.40
CA THR A 93 21.93 13.14 2.72
C THR A 93 22.47 13.58 4.08
N VAL A 94 22.78 12.63 4.96
CA VAL A 94 23.47 12.91 6.24
C VAL A 94 24.96 12.79 5.99
N THR A 95 25.68 13.90 6.02
CA THR A 95 27.11 13.96 5.63
C THR A 95 28.03 14.41 6.77
N VAL A 96 27.62 14.23 8.03
CA VAL A 96 28.43 14.53 9.21
C VAL A 96 28.34 13.35 10.18
N GLU A 97 29.48 12.94 10.73
CA GLU A 97 29.59 11.99 11.85
C GLU A 97 29.21 12.66 13.18
#